data_AF-A0A316AW56-F1
#
_entry.id   AF-A0A316AW56-F1
#
_cell.length_a   1.000
_cell.length_b   1.000
_cell.length_c   1.000
_cell.angle_alpha   90.00
_cell.angle_beta   90.00
_cell.angle_gamma   90.00
#
_symmetry.space_group_name_H-M   'P 1'
#
loop_
_entity.id
_entity.type
_entity.pdbx_description
1 polymer ?
#
loop_
_entity_poly.entity_id
_entity_poly.type
_entity_poly.pdbx_seq_one_letter_code
_entity_poly.pdbx_strand_id
1 'polypeptide(L)'
;MSQKKLNVFRIVLTVLASVLAVLLCSCEKSTDGPLSVSDSSAKFEDEGYFLSANLDSGATIHLADDTLYLAMGKIWSFNNCSLKDIQLNYTQEDSILWIAPVIKIRSNGEDCSAPYFRPDTVLKLNLESRLKDDISVVKVKNDTDSLLDSIMVRRGSFRKDTFEIYLDSIFNDVKHYPVRTSDKGDSAEKPTVLRMLDSLTPRVFYWRTMESTCTHRVDMCKSVVPDTLYPTTWNVNDTNLVPIHYACADSDSVYCINSKWENDSSALGKLQERPDTIWHYSTYYMEKVAKCGTYNSFAVRNYYIGSKAYVIRELMIPAERETHCGPSSTEDWMIYNLATWKLVTNTDSTALVDTVFAHWDKAEVAPESLVVKE
;
A
#
# COMPACT_ATOMS: atom_id res chain seq x y z
N MET A 1 72.09 -48.36 66.52
CA MET A 1 70.84 -47.58 66.67
C MET A 1 69.89 -48.38 67.56
N SER A 2 69.51 -47.85 68.73
CA SER A 2 68.73 -48.58 69.75
C SER A 2 67.41 -49.11 69.20
N GLN A 3 66.97 -50.29 69.64
CA GLN A 3 65.69 -50.92 69.29
C GLN A 3 64.49 -49.96 69.49
N LYS A 4 64.59 -49.02 70.45
CA LYS A 4 63.62 -47.93 70.63
C LYS A 4 63.56 -46.96 69.44
N LYS A 5 64.70 -46.61 68.83
CA LYS A 5 64.76 -45.72 67.66
C LYS A 5 64.18 -46.38 66.41
N LEU A 6 64.32 -47.70 66.27
CA LEU A 6 63.74 -48.46 65.15
C LEU A 6 62.21 -48.53 65.24
N ASN A 7 61.67 -48.72 66.44
CA ASN A 7 60.22 -48.75 66.65
C ASN A 7 59.59 -47.36 66.48
N VAL A 8 60.25 -46.29 66.94
CA VAL A 8 59.79 -44.92 66.69
C VAL A 8 59.79 -44.59 65.19
N PHE A 9 60.83 -45.01 64.46
CA PHE A 9 60.89 -44.78 63.01
C PHE A 9 59.77 -45.54 62.27
N ARG A 10 59.47 -46.78 62.66
CA ARG A 10 58.36 -47.56 62.07
C ARG A 10 57.01 -46.92 62.33
N ILE A 11 56.75 -46.45 63.56
CA ILE A 11 55.49 -45.78 63.92
C ILE A 11 55.32 -44.48 63.15
N VAL A 12 56.38 -43.67 63.03
CA VAL A 12 56.34 -42.43 62.25
C VAL A 12 56.08 -42.73 60.77
N LEU A 13 56.69 -43.79 60.22
CA LEU A 13 56.50 -44.17 58.82
C LEU A 13 55.07 -44.68 58.56
N THR A 14 54.46 -45.46 59.47
CA THR A 14 53.06 -45.88 59.34
C THR A 14 52.09 -44.73 59.49
N VAL A 15 52.34 -43.80 60.41
CA VAL A 15 51.52 -42.58 60.54
C VAL A 15 51.63 -41.73 59.28
N LEU A 16 52.83 -41.51 58.75
CA LEU A 16 53.05 -40.73 57.53
C LEU A 16 52.37 -41.39 56.31
N ALA A 17 52.47 -42.72 56.19
CA ALA A 17 51.81 -43.48 55.12
C ALA A 17 50.27 -43.42 55.23
N SER A 18 49.73 -43.46 56.46
CA SER A 18 48.28 -43.33 56.68
C SER A 18 47.76 -41.93 56.37
N VAL A 19 48.52 -40.88 56.71
CA VAL A 19 48.16 -39.49 56.37
C VAL A 19 48.22 -39.26 54.85
N LEU A 20 49.23 -39.83 54.17
CA LEU A 20 49.33 -39.74 52.71
C LEU A 20 48.19 -40.49 51.99
N ALA A 21 47.75 -41.63 52.54
CA ALA A 21 46.60 -42.38 52.01
C ALA A 21 45.27 -41.61 52.19
N VAL A 22 45.08 -40.92 53.32
CA VAL A 22 43.89 -40.07 53.55
C VAL A 22 43.88 -38.85 52.61
N LEU A 23 45.04 -38.25 52.34
CA LEU A 23 45.19 -37.14 51.38
C LEU A 23 44.95 -37.56 49.92
N LEU A 24 45.29 -38.80 49.56
CA LEU A 24 45.02 -39.35 48.22
C LEU A 24 43.55 -39.79 48.05
N CYS A 25 42.86 -40.16 49.12
CA CYS A 25 41.42 -40.47 49.11
C CYS A 25 40.52 -39.22 49.17
N SER A 26 41.05 -38.01 49.38
CA SER A 26 40.26 -36.77 49.48
C SER A 26 40.26 -35.90 48.21
N CYS A 27 40.79 -36.41 47.10
CA CYS A 27 40.57 -35.86 45.77
C CYS A 27 39.64 -36.75 44.94
N GLU A 28 38.38 -36.86 45.34
CA GLU A 28 37.34 -37.37 44.45
C GLU A 28 37.01 -36.30 43.41
N LYS A 29 37.62 -36.45 42.23
CA LYS A 29 37.29 -35.71 41.01
C LYS A 29 36.01 -36.29 40.38
N SER A 30 34.93 -36.37 41.15
CA SER A 30 33.62 -36.86 40.70
C SER A 30 32.43 -36.03 41.18
N THR A 31 32.63 -35.03 42.06
CA THR A 31 31.54 -34.17 42.55
C THR A 31 31.40 -32.84 41.80
N ASP A 32 32.37 -32.48 40.95
CA ASP A 32 32.28 -31.34 40.01
C ASP A 32 31.84 -31.79 38.59
N GLY A 33 30.88 -32.72 38.53
CA GLY A 33 30.03 -32.85 37.35
C GLY A 33 29.18 -31.59 37.19
N PRO A 34 28.65 -31.27 35.99
CA PRO A 34 27.71 -30.17 35.83
C PRO A 34 26.63 -30.31 36.91
N LEU A 35 26.47 -29.26 37.73
CA LEU A 35 25.42 -29.20 38.76
C LEU A 35 24.12 -29.66 38.11
N SER A 36 23.55 -30.75 38.64
CA SER A 36 22.26 -31.24 38.21
C SER A 36 21.25 -30.11 38.40
N VAL A 37 20.84 -29.48 37.29
CA VAL A 37 19.89 -28.36 37.29
C VAL A 37 18.49 -28.83 37.71
N SER A 38 18.25 -30.14 37.73
CA SER A 38 17.02 -30.76 38.21
C SER A 38 17.27 -32.22 38.62
N ASP A 39 16.65 -32.66 39.71
CA ASP A 39 16.61 -34.08 40.07
C ASP A 39 16.04 -34.90 38.90
N SER A 40 16.55 -36.12 38.69
CA SER A 40 16.08 -37.07 37.66
C SER A 40 14.60 -37.48 37.79
N SER A 41 13.91 -36.99 38.83
CA SER A 41 12.48 -37.17 39.08
C SER A 41 11.68 -35.85 39.10
N ALA A 42 12.35 -34.70 38.88
CA ALA A 42 11.72 -33.39 38.87
C ALA A 42 10.85 -33.23 37.62
N LYS A 43 9.54 -33.39 37.80
CA LYS A 43 8.55 -33.03 36.79
C LYS A 43 8.21 -31.56 36.94
N PHE A 44 8.35 -30.81 35.86
CA PHE A 44 7.94 -29.40 35.80
C PHE A 44 6.70 -29.30 34.92
N GLU A 45 5.59 -28.79 35.46
CA GLU A 45 4.36 -28.47 34.75
C GLU A 45 4.00 -27.02 35.05
N ASP A 46 3.98 -26.16 34.03
CA ASP A 46 3.69 -24.73 34.19
C ASP A 46 3.14 -24.11 32.89
N GLU A 47 2.75 -22.85 32.96
CA GLU A 47 2.35 -22.02 31.82
C GLU A 47 3.54 -21.25 31.26
N GLY A 48 3.74 -21.36 29.93
CA GLY A 48 4.71 -20.57 29.19
C GLY A 48 4.15 -19.23 28.72
N TYR A 49 5.02 -18.39 28.17
CA TYR A 49 4.63 -17.11 27.55
C TYR A 49 5.20 -16.99 26.13
N PHE A 50 4.62 -16.08 25.35
CA PHE A 50 5.08 -15.70 24.01
C PHE A 50 5.16 -14.18 23.93
N LEU A 51 6.12 -13.65 23.16
CA LEU A 51 6.41 -12.21 23.16
C LEU A 51 5.68 -11.42 22.07
N SER A 52 5.23 -12.09 21.02
CA SER A 52 4.54 -11.44 19.92
C SER A 52 3.51 -12.36 19.29
N ALA A 53 2.41 -11.78 18.85
CA ALA A 53 1.43 -12.43 18.00
C ALA A 53 1.17 -11.57 16.77
N ASN A 54 0.84 -12.21 15.66
CA ASN A 54 0.30 -11.56 14.47
C ASN A 54 -0.88 -12.40 13.96
N LEU A 55 -2.04 -11.79 13.82
CA LEU A 55 -3.24 -12.32 13.21
C LEU A 55 -3.31 -11.87 11.75
N ASP A 56 -3.38 -12.84 10.84
CA ASP A 56 -3.54 -12.55 9.42
C ASP A 56 -4.41 -13.61 8.76
N SER A 57 -5.27 -13.23 7.82
CA SER A 57 -5.95 -14.18 6.93
C SER A 57 -5.19 -14.42 5.61
N GLY A 58 -4.17 -13.62 5.34
CA GLY A 58 -3.45 -13.57 4.07
C GLY A 58 -4.16 -12.71 3.00
N ALA A 59 -5.28 -12.07 3.36
CA ALA A 59 -6.03 -11.17 2.50
C ALA A 59 -5.86 -9.70 2.94
N THR A 60 -6.06 -8.77 2.00
CA THR A 60 -6.05 -7.32 2.31
C THR A 60 -7.27 -6.92 3.15
N ILE A 61 -8.40 -7.59 2.95
CA ILE A 61 -9.62 -7.44 3.72
C ILE A 61 -9.94 -8.82 4.30
N HIS A 62 -9.98 -8.92 5.62
CA HIS A 62 -10.23 -10.18 6.30
C HIS A 62 -11.73 -10.43 6.41
N LEU A 63 -12.19 -11.55 5.87
CA LEU A 63 -13.58 -11.97 6.01
C LEU A 63 -13.78 -12.85 7.25
N ALA A 64 -15.00 -12.87 7.79
CA ALA A 64 -15.35 -13.67 8.95
C ALA A 64 -15.35 -15.18 8.65
N ASP A 65 -15.47 -15.56 7.38
CA ASP A 65 -15.35 -16.93 6.87
C ASP A 65 -13.92 -17.27 6.41
N ASP A 66 -12.98 -16.32 6.46
CA ASP A 66 -11.58 -16.62 6.18
C ASP A 66 -10.98 -17.55 7.25
N THR A 67 -9.99 -18.34 6.82
CA THR A 67 -9.07 -18.96 7.77
C THR A 67 -8.14 -17.89 8.34
N LEU A 68 -8.14 -17.69 9.65
CA LEU A 68 -7.14 -16.87 10.33
C LEU A 68 -5.92 -17.68 10.73
N TYR A 69 -4.74 -17.08 10.60
CA TYR A 69 -3.47 -17.60 11.04
C TYR A 69 -2.95 -16.74 12.18
N LEU A 70 -2.62 -17.39 13.30
CA LEU A 70 -1.99 -16.75 14.44
C LEU A 70 -0.52 -17.14 14.47
N ALA A 71 0.34 -16.25 14.02
CA ALA A 71 1.78 -16.39 14.14
C ALA A 71 2.24 -15.94 15.52
N MET A 72 2.64 -16.89 16.36
CA MET A 72 3.18 -16.65 17.70
C MET A 72 4.70 -16.71 17.66
N GLY A 73 5.35 -15.60 18.00
CA GLY A 73 6.80 -15.46 18.00
C GLY A 73 7.41 -15.58 19.39
N LYS A 74 8.64 -16.11 19.42
CA LYS A 74 9.48 -16.22 20.63
C LYS A 74 8.73 -16.87 21.80
N ILE A 75 8.20 -18.06 21.56
CA ILE A 75 7.61 -18.89 22.62
C ILE A 75 8.72 -19.33 23.56
N TRP A 76 8.59 -19.00 24.83
CA TRP A 76 9.47 -19.52 25.87
C TRP A 76 9.11 -20.98 26.17
N SER A 77 10.06 -21.89 25.97
CA SER A 77 9.93 -23.33 26.29
C SER A 77 11.26 -23.89 26.77
N PHE A 78 11.34 -25.17 27.17
CA PHE A 78 12.62 -25.83 27.40
C PHE A 78 13.10 -26.63 26.19
N ASN A 79 14.42 -26.72 26.05
CA ASN A 79 15.08 -27.45 24.97
C ASN A 79 14.62 -28.91 24.91
N ASN A 80 14.36 -29.42 23.71
CA ASN A 80 14.02 -30.81 23.36
C ASN A 80 12.90 -31.55 24.10
N CYS A 81 12.18 -30.97 25.07
CA CYS A 81 11.18 -31.74 25.83
C CYS A 81 9.80 -31.15 26.14
N SER A 82 9.50 -29.85 25.99
CA SER A 82 8.38 -29.34 26.81
C SER A 82 7.46 -28.29 26.21
N LEU A 83 7.05 -28.43 24.94
CA LEU A 83 5.72 -27.94 24.56
C LEU A 83 4.74 -29.12 24.68
N LYS A 84 3.82 -29.06 25.66
CA LYS A 84 2.78 -30.08 25.84
C LYS A 84 1.60 -29.80 24.92
N ASP A 85 1.09 -28.57 25.00
CA ASP A 85 -0.13 -28.14 24.33
C ASP A 85 -0.17 -26.61 24.22
N ILE A 86 -0.92 -26.09 23.27
CA ILE A 86 -1.28 -24.67 23.21
C ILE A 86 -2.81 -24.60 23.27
N GLN A 87 -3.33 -24.18 24.42
CA GLN A 87 -4.77 -24.09 24.64
C GLN A 87 -5.26 -22.71 24.23
N LEU A 88 -6.26 -22.67 23.36
CA LEU A 88 -6.86 -21.41 22.93
C LEU A 88 -8.12 -21.15 23.75
N ASN A 89 -8.04 -20.16 24.64
CA ASN A 89 -9.21 -19.66 25.35
C ASN A 89 -9.85 -18.53 24.55
N TYR A 90 -11.18 -18.52 24.53
CA TYR A 90 -11.96 -17.54 23.77
C TYR A 90 -12.94 -16.86 24.70
N THR A 91 -12.93 -15.54 24.71
CA THR A 91 -13.91 -14.73 25.44
C THR A 91 -14.49 -13.69 24.49
N GLN A 92 -15.81 -13.52 24.52
CA GLN A 92 -16.49 -12.51 23.73
C GLN A 92 -16.88 -11.36 24.65
N GLU A 93 -16.52 -10.14 24.26
CA GLU A 93 -16.91 -8.90 24.93
C GLU A 93 -17.42 -7.94 23.86
N ASP A 94 -18.71 -7.60 23.90
CA ASP A 94 -19.38 -6.81 22.88
C ASP A 94 -19.12 -7.34 21.45
N SER A 95 -18.55 -6.50 20.57
CA SER A 95 -18.20 -6.82 19.19
C SER A 95 -16.76 -7.35 19.02
N ILE A 96 -16.12 -7.77 20.12
CA ILE A 96 -14.73 -8.21 20.14
C ILE A 96 -14.65 -9.68 20.56
N LEU A 97 -13.99 -10.49 19.74
CA LEU A 97 -13.55 -11.83 20.10
C LEU A 97 -12.11 -11.77 20.61
N TRP A 98 -11.91 -12.07 21.88
CA TRP A 98 -10.59 -12.23 22.46
C TRP A 98 -10.12 -13.67 22.33
N ILE A 99 -8.89 -13.83 21.84
CA ILE A 99 -8.14 -15.08 21.82
C ILE A 99 -7.03 -14.94 22.85
N ALA A 100 -7.01 -15.83 23.83
CA ALA A 100 -5.99 -15.91 24.87
C ALA A 100 -5.31 -17.30 24.80
N PRO A 101 -4.22 -17.43 24.01
CA PRO A 101 -3.42 -18.64 23.98
C PRO A 101 -2.72 -18.88 25.32
N VAL A 102 -2.84 -20.08 25.86
CA VAL A 102 -2.14 -20.54 27.06
C VAL A 102 -1.20 -21.67 26.67
N ILE A 103 0.09 -21.42 26.84
CA ILE A 103 1.15 -22.37 26.47
C ILE A 103 1.35 -23.33 27.63
N LYS A 104 1.05 -24.61 27.46
CA LYS A 104 1.26 -25.62 28.50
C LYS A 104 2.63 -26.26 28.30
N ILE A 105 3.47 -26.18 29.32
CA ILE A 105 4.82 -26.74 29.34
C ILE A 105 4.84 -27.97 30.24
N ARG A 106 5.52 -29.03 29.81
CA ARG A 106 5.73 -30.23 30.62
C ARG A 106 7.11 -30.81 30.41
N SER A 107 7.89 -30.93 31.47
CA SER A 107 9.16 -31.66 31.50
C SER A 107 9.03 -32.93 32.31
N ASN A 108 9.60 -34.02 31.82
CA ASN A 108 9.70 -35.31 32.50
C ASN A 108 11.02 -35.49 33.29
N GLY A 109 11.88 -34.46 33.34
CA GLY A 109 13.16 -34.50 34.06
C GLY A 109 14.33 -35.09 33.25
N GLU A 110 14.13 -35.48 31.98
CA GLU A 110 15.18 -35.99 31.10
C GLU A 110 15.78 -34.86 30.25
N ASP A 111 16.92 -34.29 30.64
CA ASP A 111 17.76 -33.42 29.77
C ASP A 111 17.07 -32.17 29.16
N CYS A 112 16.09 -31.60 29.87
CA CYS A 112 15.30 -30.44 29.42
C CYS A 112 15.76 -29.13 30.09
N SER A 113 17.05 -28.95 30.34
CA SER A 113 17.58 -28.00 31.32
C SER A 113 17.83 -26.58 30.82
N ALA A 114 17.58 -26.27 29.53
CA ALA A 114 17.85 -24.95 28.97
C ALA A 114 16.58 -24.25 28.45
N PRO A 115 16.28 -23.02 28.90
CA PRO A 115 15.23 -22.21 28.28
C PRO A 115 15.63 -21.89 26.83
N TYR A 116 14.69 -22.09 25.91
CA TYR A 116 14.88 -21.93 24.48
C TYR A 116 13.67 -21.20 23.89
N PHE A 117 13.93 -20.11 23.17
CA PHE A 117 12.91 -19.48 22.34
C PHE A 117 12.72 -20.33 21.09
N ARG A 118 11.56 -20.97 20.98
CA ARG A 118 11.23 -21.71 19.75
C ARG A 118 11.08 -20.74 18.58
N PRO A 119 11.47 -21.15 17.36
CA PRO A 119 11.14 -20.41 16.16
C PRO A 119 9.61 -20.28 16.00
N ASP A 120 9.21 -19.29 15.21
CA ASP A 120 7.82 -18.85 15.06
C ASP A 120 6.85 -20.01 14.84
N THR A 121 5.80 -20.08 15.67
CA THR A 121 4.75 -21.09 15.58
C THR A 121 3.52 -20.47 14.98
N VAL A 122 2.99 -21.04 13.89
CA VAL A 122 1.77 -20.55 13.24
C VAL A 122 0.63 -21.50 13.55
N LEU A 123 -0.41 -20.99 14.20
CA LEU A 123 -1.64 -21.71 14.46
C LEU A 123 -2.66 -21.37 13.38
N LYS A 124 -3.18 -22.39 12.70
CA LYS A 124 -4.34 -22.25 11.81
C LYS A 124 -5.60 -22.26 12.67
N LEU A 125 -6.29 -21.12 12.73
CA LEU A 125 -7.49 -20.95 13.54
C LEU A 125 -8.73 -21.20 12.70
N ASN A 126 -9.57 -22.16 13.12
CA ASN A 126 -10.94 -22.27 12.63
C ASN A 126 -11.87 -21.56 13.61
N LEU A 127 -12.34 -20.37 13.23
CA LEU A 127 -13.19 -19.52 14.06
C LEU A 127 -14.62 -19.42 13.55
N GLU A 128 -15.03 -20.19 12.54
CA GLU A 128 -16.36 -20.10 11.91
C GLU A 128 -17.50 -20.18 12.95
N SER A 129 -17.40 -21.12 13.89
CA SER A 129 -18.39 -21.30 14.96
C SER A 129 -18.35 -20.23 16.06
N ARG A 130 -17.31 -19.38 16.08
CA ARG A 130 -17.04 -18.38 17.11
C ARG A 130 -17.32 -16.96 16.63
N LEU A 131 -17.12 -16.69 15.34
CA LEU A 131 -17.36 -15.40 14.70
C LEU A 131 -18.84 -15.18 14.42
N LYS A 132 -19.62 -15.03 15.49
CA LYS A 132 -21.03 -14.65 15.43
C LYS A 132 -21.21 -13.28 14.78
N ASP A 133 -22.41 -13.00 14.28
CA ASP A 133 -22.76 -11.79 13.50
C ASP A 133 -22.36 -10.45 14.15
N ASP A 134 -22.28 -10.38 15.47
CA ASP A 134 -21.94 -9.19 16.25
C ASP A 134 -20.43 -8.93 16.38
N ILE A 135 -19.57 -9.91 16.06
CA ILE A 135 -18.12 -9.78 16.20
C ILE A 135 -17.52 -9.10 14.98
N SER A 136 -16.77 -8.03 15.20
CA SER A 136 -16.10 -7.25 14.14
C SER A 136 -14.59 -7.17 14.28
N VAL A 137 -14.08 -7.44 15.48
CA VAL A 137 -12.64 -7.40 15.76
C VAL A 137 -12.25 -8.67 16.49
N VAL A 138 -11.17 -9.30 16.02
CA VAL A 138 -10.52 -10.39 16.73
C VAL A 138 -9.24 -9.82 17.34
N LYS A 139 -9.05 -10.03 18.63
CA LYS A 139 -7.88 -9.55 19.38
C LYS A 139 -7.15 -10.73 20.01
N VAL A 140 -5.82 -10.67 20.01
CA VAL A 140 -4.98 -11.62 20.73
C VAL A 140 -4.36 -10.94 21.94
N LYS A 141 -4.43 -11.62 23.08
CA LYS A 141 -3.78 -11.19 24.33
C LYS A 141 -2.96 -12.32 24.93
N ASN A 142 -1.99 -11.96 25.75
CA ASN A 142 -1.17 -12.91 26.51
C ASN A 142 -1.67 -13.04 27.96
N ASP A 143 -1.89 -11.91 28.63
CA ASP A 143 -2.47 -11.80 29.97
C ASP A 143 -3.74 -10.93 29.98
N THR A 144 -4.27 -10.59 31.16
CA THR A 144 -5.54 -9.84 31.27
C THR A 144 -5.53 -8.47 30.58
N ASP A 145 -4.36 -7.83 30.39
CA ASP A 145 -4.27 -6.42 29.97
C ASP A 145 -3.37 -6.15 28.74
N SER A 146 -2.59 -7.12 28.25
CA SER A 146 -1.69 -6.93 27.09
C SER A 146 -2.34 -7.32 25.75
N LEU A 147 -2.77 -6.32 24.98
CA LEU A 147 -3.10 -6.50 23.56
C LEU A 147 -1.82 -6.73 22.76
N LEU A 148 -1.74 -7.86 22.07
CA LEU A 148 -0.60 -8.16 21.19
C LEU A 148 -0.89 -7.80 19.74
N ASP A 149 -2.09 -8.13 19.28
CA ASP A 149 -2.52 -7.81 17.92
C ASP A 149 -4.04 -7.79 17.78
N SER A 150 -4.52 -7.12 16.75
CA SER A 150 -5.95 -7.05 16.43
C SER A 150 -6.19 -6.97 14.94
N ILE A 151 -7.20 -7.70 14.49
CA ILE A 151 -7.63 -7.72 13.11
C ILE A 151 -9.13 -7.44 13.03
N MET A 152 -9.53 -6.62 12.06
CA MET A 152 -10.95 -6.39 11.76
C MET A 152 -11.42 -7.46 10.79
N VAL A 153 -12.53 -8.13 11.10
CA VAL A 153 -13.18 -9.13 10.25
C VAL A 153 -14.48 -8.57 9.70
N ARG A 154 -14.76 -8.89 8.44
CA ARG A 154 -15.90 -8.35 7.69
C ARG A 154 -16.77 -9.48 7.13
N ARG A 155 -18.03 -9.18 6.81
CA ARG A 155 -19.02 -10.09 6.27
C ARG A 155 -19.47 -9.63 4.90
N GLY A 156 -19.36 -10.51 3.93
CA GLY A 156 -19.72 -10.21 2.56
C GLY A 156 -19.08 -11.16 1.59
N SER A 157 -18.98 -10.73 0.35
CA SER A 157 -18.30 -11.47 -0.71
C SER A 157 -17.56 -10.51 -1.61
N PHE A 158 -16.58 -11.00 -2.34
CA PHE A 158 -15.90 -10.22 -3.36
C PHE A 158 -16.57 -10.44 -4.72
N ARG A 159 -16.85 -9.35 -5.43
CA ARG A 159 -17.26 -9.38 -6.83
C ARG A 159 -16.20 -8.72 -7.69
N LYS A 160 -15.68 -9.49 -8.63
CA LYS A 160 -14.72 -9.02 -9.61
C LYS A 160 -15.41 -8.68 -10.92
N ASP A 161 -15.32 -7.43 -11.31
CA ASP A 161 -15.97 -6.89 -12.50
C ASP A 161 -14.92 -6.26 -13.43
N THR A 162 -15.12 -6.46 -14.74
CA THR A 162 -14.41 -5.73 -15.78
C THR A 162 -15.43 -5.05 -16.68
N PHE A 163 -15.29 -3.76 -16.92
CA PHE A 163 -16.17 -3.01 -17.81
C PHE A 163 -15.42 -1.86 -18.48
N GLU A 164 -16.04 -1.31 -19.51
CA GLU A 164 -15.47 -0.26 -20.35
C GLU A 164 -16.11 1.09 -20.02
N ILE A 165 -15.29 2.13 -19.93
CA ILE A 165 -15.73 3.53 -19.89
C ILE A 165 -15.11 4.24 -21.09
N TYR A 166 -15.95 4.86 -21.92
CA TYR A 166 -15.47 5.71 -23.02
C TYR A 166 -15.16 7.11 -22.50
N LEU A 167 -13.93 7.57 -22.74
CA LEU A 167 -13.49 8.93 -22.44
C LEU A 167 -13.51 9.74 -23.72
N ASP A 168 -14.53 10.57 -23.89
CA ASP A 168 -14.67 11.38 -25.10
C ASP A 168 -13.57 12.45 -25.25
N SER A 169 -13.32 12.90 -26.48
CA SER A 169 -12.39 13.98 -26.82
C SER A 169 -12.56 15.27 -26.00
N ILE A 170 -13.78 15.56 -25.54
CA ILE A 170 -14.10 16.69 -24.65
C ILE A 170 -13.30 16.66 -23.34
N PHE A 171 -12.88 15.48 -22.87
CA PHE A 171 -11.99 15.35 -21.71
C PHE A 171 -10.60 15.95 -21.93
N ASN A 172 -10.23 16.34 -23.15
CA ASN A 172 -8.98 17.04 -23.45
C ASN A 172 -9.15 18.56 -23.57
N ASP A 173 -10.39 19.06 -23.62
CA ASP A 173 -10.66 20.50 -23.75
C ASP A 173 -10.95 21.12 -22.39
N VAL A 174 -9.98 21.89 -21.89
CA VAL A 174 -10.03 22.62 -20.62
C VAL A 174 -11.23 23.55 -20.49
N LYS A 175 -11.85 23.98 -21.59
CA LYS A 175 -13.03 24.87 -21.56
C LYS A 175 -14.29 24.17 -21.06
N HIS A 176 -14.33 22.85 -21.13
CA HIS A 176 -15.48 22.05 -20.71
C HIS A 176 -15.33 21.53 -19.26
N TYR A 177 -14.22 21.83 -18.57
CA TYR A 177 -14.04 21.37 -17.20
C TYR A 177 -14.92 22.18 -16.22
N PRO A 178 -15.53 21.53 -15.20
CA PRO A 178 -15.48 20.09 -14.93
C PRO A 178 -16.34 19.29 -15.91
N VAL A 179 -15.82 18.16 -16.37
CA VAL A 179 -16.49 17.25 -17.32
C VAL A 179 -16.50 15.84 -16.75
N ARG A 180 -17.60 15.11 -16.94
CA ARG A 180 -17.75 13.73 -16.49
C ARG A 180 -18.35 12.83 -17.53
N THR A 181 -18.13 11.53 -17.42
CA THR A 181 -18.82 10.55 -18.25
C THR A 181 -20.28 10.44 -17.83
N SER A 182 -21.13 9.99 -18.74
CA SER A 182 -22.51 9.67 -18.40
C SER A 182 -22.57 8.55 -17.36
N ASP A 183 -23.37 8.80 -16.34
CA ASP A 183 -23.77 7.86 -15.29
C ASP A 183 -25.16 7.24 -15.59
N LYS A 184 -25.78 7.59 -16.73
CA LYS A 184 -27.13 7.18 -17.10
C LYS A 184 -27.11 6.01 -18.08
N GLY A 185 -27.55 4.83 -17.63
CA GLY A 185 -27.94 3.70 -18.48
C GLY A 185 -29.14 2.97 -17.89
N ASP A 186 -29.66 1.95 -18.58
CA ASP A 186 -30.83 1.14 -18.17
C ASP A 186 -30.69 0.44 -16.79
N SER A 187 -29.48 0.46 -16.22
CA SER A 187 -29.22 0.19 -14.81
C SER A 187 -28.75 1.46 -14.14
N ALA A 188 -29.49 1.96 -13.15
CA ALA A 188 -28.96 2.94 -12.21
C ALA A 188 -27.62 2.40 -11.65
N GLU A 189 -26.62 3.28 -11.55
CA GLU A 189 -25.28 3.03 -10.95
C GLU A 189 -24.20 2.51 -11.92
N LYS A 190 -23.99 3.18 -13.06
CA LYS A 190 -22.70 3.08 -13.78
C LYS A 190 -21.64 3.98 -13.11
N PRO A 191 -20.39 3.52 -12.96
CA PRO A 191 -19.29 4.36 -12.52
C PRO A 191 -19.01 5.49 -13.51
N THR A 192 -18.46 6.58 -12.99
CA THR A 192 -18.20 7.81 -13.74
C THR A 192 -16.74 8.24 -13.59
N VAL A 193 -16.18 8.78 -14.65
CA VAL A 193 -14.89 9.47 -14.61
C VAL A 193 -15.15 10.97 -14.65
N LEU A 194 -14.63 11.70 -13.67
CA LEU A 194 -14.70 13.17 -13.56
C LEU A 194 -13.31 13.74 -13.81
N ARG A 195 -13.22 14.76 -14.66
CA ARG A 195 -12.03 15.58 -14.81
C ARG A 195 -12.34 17.02 -14.47
N MET A 196 -11.51 17.61 -13.62
CA MET A 196 -11.70 18.97 -13.13
C MET A 196 -10.39 19.76 -13.17
N LEU A 197 -10.53 21.08 -13.22
CA LEU A 197 -9.41 22.02 -13.14
C LEU A 197 -9.10 22.30 -11.67
N ASP A 198 -7.88 22.01 -11.25
CA ASP A 198 -7.43 22.22 -9.87
C ASP A 198 -6.89 23.65 -9.69
N SER A 199 -6.07 24.11 -10.64
CA SER A 199 -5.46 25.44 -10.58
C SER A 199 -4.90 25.89 -11.91
N LEU A 200 -4.60 27.18 -11.99
CA LEU A 200 -3.94 27.82 -13.11
C LEU A 200 -2.63 28.43 -12.63
N THR A 201 -1.55 28.11 -13.34
CA THR A 201 -0.27 28.77 -13.13
C THR A 201 0.02 29.66 -14.33
N PRO A 202 -0.12 31.00 -14.19
CA PRO A 202 0.31 31.93 -15.21
C PRO A 202 1.80 31.74 -15.49
N ARG A 203 2.17 31.72 -16.76
CA ARG A 203 3.57 31.73 -17.19
C ARG A 203 3.73 32.66 -18.39
N VAL A 204 4.98 32.95 -18.70
CA VAL A 204 5.34 33.75 -19.87
C VAL A 204 6.27 32.90 -20.70
N PHE A 205 6.04 32.85 -22.01
CA PHE A 205 7.05 32.33 -22.92
C PHE A 205 7.77 33.49 -23.61
N TYR A 206 9.09 33.33 -23.66
CA TYR A 206 9.98 34.27 -24.31
C TYR A 206 10.19 33.85 -25.76
N TRP A 207 10.11 34.82 -26.67
CA TRP A 207 10.28 34.56 -28.09
C TRP A 207 10.95 35.72 -28.82
N ARG A 208 11.57 35.42 -29.95
CA ARG A 208 12.15 36.41 -30.87
C ARG A 208 11.66 36.12 -32.27
N THR A 209 11.39 37.18 -33.01
CA THR A 209 11.20 37.03 -34.46
C THR A 209 12.53 36.66 -35.10
N MET A 210 12.49 35.76 -36.06
CA MET A 210 13.61 35.39 -36.92
C MET A 210 13.28 35.83 -38.33
N GLU A 211 14.24 36.46 -39.01
CA GLU A 211 14.04 36.85 -40.39
C GLU A 211 13.94 35.62 -41.29
N SER A 212 12.94 35.62 -42.17
CA SER A 212 12.73 34.56 -43.15
C SER A 212 12.64 35.18 -44.53
N THR A 213 13.39 34.61 -45.48
CA THR A 213 13.38 35.04 -46.87
C THR A 213 12.79 33.93 -47.74
N CYS A 214 11.92 34.33 -48.67
CA CYS A 214 11.37 33.40 -49.64
C CYS A 214 12.31 33.31 -50.85
N THR A 215 12.89 32.13 -51.08
CA THR A 215 13.77 31.90 -52.25
C THR A 215 13.01 31.68 -53.54
N HIS A 216 11.72 31.33 -53.46
CA HIS A 216 10.88 31.13 -54.63
C HIS A 216 9.48 31.71 -54.42
N ARG A 217 9.29 32.94 -54.89
CA ARG A 217 7.99 33.62 -54.86
C ARG A 217 7.13 33.08 -55.99
N VAL A 218 5.92 32.64 -55.64
CA VAL A 218 4.97 32.05 -56.61
C VAL A 218 4.11 33.14 -57.22
N ASP A 219 3.52 34.01 -56.39
CA ASP A 219 2.64 35.09 -56.83
C ASP A 219 3.23 36.47 -56.53
N MET A 220 3.05 37.42 -57.47
CA MET A 220 3.35 38.84 -57.23
C MET A 220 2.19 39.49 -56.48
N CYS A 221 2.21 39.44 -55.15
CA CYS A 221 1.23 40.17 -54.33
C CYS A 221 1.43 41.69 -54.52
N LYS A 222 0.33 42.45 -54.66
CA LYS A 222 0.38 43.93 -54.62
C LYS A 222 0.69 44.47 -53.21
N SER A 223 0.33 43.70 -52.20
CA SER A 223 0.44 44.00 -50.77
C SER A 223 0.72 42.68 -50.03
N VAL A 224 1.60 42.72 -49.02
CA VAL A 224 1.95 41.56 -48.19
C VAL A 224 1.68 41.85 -46.72
N VAL A 225 1.22 40.83 -45.99
CA VAL A 225 0.98 40.87 -44.55
C VAL A 225 1.80 39.79 -43.85
N PRO A 226 2.33 40.06 -42.64
CA PRO A 226 2.98 39.02 -41.84
C PRO A 226 2.01 37.88 -41.49
N ASP A 227 2.43 36.64 -41.73
CA ASP A 227 1.69 35.42 -41.39
C ASP A 227 2.55 34.53 -40.49
N THR A 228 2.69 34.95 -39.24
CA THR A 228 3.60 34.34 -38.28
C THR A 228 2.98 33.10 -37.64
N LEU A 229 3.55 31.92 -37.89
CA LEU A 229 3.15 30.67 -37.24
C LEU A 229 3.94 30.48 -35.94
N TYR A 230 3.25 30.60 -34.81
CA TYR A 230 3.83 30.25 -33.52
C TYR A 230 4.04 28.73 -33.42
N PRO A 231 5.14 28.28 -32.80
CA PRO A 231 5.34 26.85 -32.56
C PRO A 231 4.22 26.29 -31.66
N THR A 232 3.74 25.10 -32.00
CA THR A 232 2.69 24.40 -31.24
C THR A 232 3.18 23.89 -29.88
N THR A 233 4.50 23.78 -29.70
CA THR A 233 5.17 23.33 -28.46
C THR A 233 6.41 24.18 -28.21
N TRP A 234 6.65 24.58 -26.96
CA TRP A 234 7.82 25.37 -26.56
C TRP A 234 8.38 24.92 -25.21
N ASN A 235 9.68 25.18 -25.01
CA ASN A 235 10.33 25.04 -23.72
C ASN A 235 10.28 26.37 -22.97
N VAL A 236 9.93 26.34 -21.68
CA VAL A 236 9.89 27.52 -20.81
C VAL A 236 11.28 28.08 -20.53
N ASN A 237 12.31 27.24 -20.55
CA ASN A 237 13.68 27.64 -20.28
C ASN A 237 14.41 28.19 -21.52
N ASP A 238 13.73 28.25 -22.67
CA ASP A 238 14.35 28.59 -23.93
C ASP A 238 13.65 29.75 -24.62
N THR A 239 14.41 30.52 -25.40
CA THR A 239 13.84 31.61 -26.21
C THR A 239 13.43 31.04 -27.56
N ASN A 240 12.13 31.04 -27.84
CA ASN A 240 11.61 30.46 -29.07
C ASN A 240 11.85 31.39 -30.26
N LEU A 241 12.43 30.87 -31.34
CA LEU A 241 12.60 31.61 -32.59
C LEU A 241 11.36 31.41 -33.45
N VAL A 242 10.70 32.51 -33.80
CA VAL A 242 9.46 32.51 -34.58
C VAL A 242 9.75 33.14 -35.94
N PRO A 243 9.71 32.36 -37.04
CA PRO A 243 9.97 32.90 -38.38
C PRO A 243 8.86 33.86 -38.79
N ILE A 244 9.23 35.01 -39.37
CA ILE A 244 8.26 35.93 -39.97
C ILE A 244 8.05 35.51 -41.42
N HIS A 245 6.99 34.77 -41.69
CA HIS A 245 6.52 34.55 -43.05
C HIS A 245 5.60 35.69 -43.47
N TYR A 246 5.35 35.77 -44.78
CA TYR A 246 4.46 36.76 -45.37
C TYR A 246 3.43 36.04 -46.25
N ALA A 247 2.20 36.57 -46.28
CA ALA A 247 1.11 36.17 -47.16
C ALA A 247 0.64 37.35 -48.01
N CYS A 248 -0.02 37.10 -49.14
CA CYS A 248 -0.66 38.16 -49.92
C CYS A 248 -1.86 38.73 -49.13
N ALA A 249 -2.03 40.05 -49.10
CA ALA A 249 -3.08 40.67 -48.25
C ALA A 249 -4.51 40.56 -48.82
N ASP A 250 -4.65 40.46 -50.15
CA ASP A 250 -5.93 40.73 -50.84
C ASP A 250 -6.38 39.61 -51.81
N SER A 251 -5.91 38.36 -51.65
CA SER A 251 -6.21 37.28 -52.61
C SER A 251 -5.95 35.87 -52.06
N ASP A 252 -6.57 34.84 -52.65
CA ASP A 252 -6.23 33.40 -52.46
C ASP A 252 -4.83 33.01 -52.98
N SER A 253 -4.03 33.99 -53.40
CA SER A 253 -2.65 33.83 -53.87
C SER A 253 -1.67 33.51 -52.74
N VAL A 254 -0.64 32.74 -53.07
CA VAL A 254 0.37 32.26 -52.13
C VAL A 254 1.68 33.00 -52.36
N TYR A 255 2.14 33.77 -51.37
CA TYR A 255 3.38 34.55 -51.46
C TYR A 255 4.62 33.65 -51.61
N CYS A 256 4.69 32.54 -50.88
CA CYS A 256 5.80 31.60 -50.90
C CYS A 256 5.32 30.17 -50.63
N ILE A 257 5.95 29.18 -51.27
CA ILE A 257 5.72 27.77 -50.93
C ILE A 257 6.39 27.49 -49.58
N ASN A 258 5.72 26.76 -48.69
CA ASN A 258 6.23 26.44 -47.34
C ASN A 258 7.66 25.87 -47.32
N SER A 259 8.04 25.07 -48.31
CA SER A 259 9.37 24.45 -48.42
C SER A 259 10.48 25.39 -48.95
N LYS A 260 10.14 26.64 -49.27
CA LYS A 260 11.05 27.64 -49.88
C LYS A 260 11.30 28.86 -49.00
N TRP A 261 10.91 28.77 -47.73
CA TRP A 261 11.35 29.70 -46.70
C TRP A 261 12.75 29.32 -46.22
N GLU A 262 13.68 30.26 -46.31
CA GLU A 262 14.98 30.18 -45.67
C GLU A 262 14.99 31.08 -44.45
N ASN A 263 15.28 30.46 -43.31
CA ASN A 263 15.26 31.11 -42.00
C ASN A 263 16.68 31.50 -41.61
N ASP A 264 16.90 32.78 -41.30
CA ASP A 264 18.17 33.28 -40.82
C ASP A 264 18.15 33.40 -39.29
N SER A 265 18.64 32.36 -38.61
CA SER A 265 18.75 32.33 -37.15
C SER A 265 19.76 33.34 -36.57
N SER A 266 20.55 34.03 -37.41
CA SER A 266 21.46 35.09 -36.99
C SER A 266 20.82 36.49 -37.03
N ALA A 267 19.75 36.67 -37.82
CA ALA A 267 18.98 37.90 -37.94
C ALA A 267 17.73 37.85 -37.04
N LEU A 268 17.91 38.22 -35.77
CA LEU A 268 16.87 38.15 -34.74
C LEU A 268 16.31 39.53 -34.39
N GLY A 269 14.99 39.59 -34.19
CA GLY A 269 14.33 40.76 -33.62
C GLY A 269 14.45 40.85 -32.10
N LYS A 270 13.73 41.81 -31.53
CA LYS A 270 13.70 42.02 -30.07
C LYS A 270 13.06 40.83 -29.36
N LEU A 271 13.53 40.56 -28.14
CA LEU A 271 12.88 39.64 -27.23
C LEU A 271 11.47 40.16 -26.90
N GLN A 272 10.49 39.28 -27.05
CA GLN A 272 9.10 39.53 -26.73
C GLN A 272 8.61 38.51 -25.71
N GLU A 273 7.66 38.95 -24.90
CA GLU A 273 6.99 38.14 -23.90
C GLU A 273 5.58 37.85 -24.41
N ARG A 274 5.14 36.59 -24.28
CA ARG A 274 3.75 36.24 -24.53
C ARG A 274 3.16 35.52 -23.32
N PRO A 275 2.03 36.00 -22.78
CA PRO A 275 1.32 35.32 -21.71
C PRO A 275 0.90 33.92 -22.13
N ASP A 276 1.00 33.01 -21.17
CA ASP A 276 0.68 31.61 -21.31
C ASP A 276 0.21 31.06 -19.95
N THR A 277 -0.38 29.87 -19.90
CA THR A 277 -0.98 29.33 -18.68
C THR A 277 -0.86 27.82 -18.66
N ILE A 278 -0.34 27.29 -17.56
CA ILE A 278 -0.37 25.86 -17.26
C ILE A 278 -1.68 25.56 -16.56
N TRP A 279 -2.41 24.59 -17.11
CA TRP A 279 -3.67 24.08 -16.57
C TRP A 279 -3.36 22.83 -15.75
N HIS A 280 -3.55 22.90 -14.44
CA HIS A 280 -3.42 21.74 -13.56
C HIS A 280 -4.79 21.11 -13.38
N TYR A 281 -4.91 19.83 -13.70
CA TYR A 281 -6.17 19.10 -13.64
C TYR A 281 -5.98 17.75 -12.97
N SER A 282 -7.02 17.31 -12.28
CA SER A 282 -7.10 15.98 -11.70
C SER A 282 -8.22 15.19 -12.36
N THR A 283 -8.02 13.88 -12.45
CA THR A 283 -9.05 12.96 -12.95
C THR A 283 -9.36 11.92 -11.90
N TYR A 284 -10.64 11.80 -11.59
CA TYR A 284 -11.18 10.92 -10.57
C TYR A 284 -12.08 9.89 -11.21
N TYR A 285 -11.90 8.63 -10.83
CA TYR A 285 -12.93 7.62 -10.97
C TYR A 285 -13.83 7.70 -9.75
N MET A 286 -15.13 7.70 -9.97
CA MET A 286 -16.14 7.80 -8.93
C MET A 286 -17.20 6.74 -9.17
N GLU A 287 -17.67 6.12 -8.10
CA GLU A 287 -18.70 5.12 -8.22
C GLU A 287 -19.54 5.01 -6.96
N LYS A 288 -20.85 4.83 -7.16
CA LYS A 288 -21.73 4.50 -6.06
C LYS A 288 -21.56 3.03 -5.64
N VAL A 289 -21.27 2.78 -4.37
CA VAL A 289 -21.15 1.46 -3.76
C VAL A 289 -22.12 1.33 -2.58
N ALA A 290 -22.54 0.11 -2.26
CA ALA A 290 -23.31 -0.14 -1.05
C ALA A 290 -22.53 0.33 0.20
N LYS A 291 -23.23 0.80 1.23
CA LYS A 291 -22.64 1.18 2.51
C LYS A 291 -21.72 0.08 3.05
N CYS A 292 -20.52 0.47 3.50
CA CYS A 292 -19.41 -0.43 3.87
C CYS A 292 -18.72 -1.16 2.69
N GLY A 293 -19.14 -0.97 1.44
CA GLY A 293 -18.41 -1.50 0.28
C GLY A 293 -17.02 -0.87 0.17
N THR A 294 -16.03 -1.66 -0.23
CA THR A 294 -14.66 -1.14 -0.46
C THR A 294 -13.93 -1.98 -1.51
N TYR A 295 -12.89 -1.42 -2.13
CA TYR A 295 -12.10 -2.14 -3.12
C TYR A 295 -11.05 -3.03 -2.45
N ASN A 296 -11.07 -4.32 -2.78
CA ASN A 296 -9.95 -5.21 -2.51
C ASN A 296 -8.83 -5.00 -3.53
N SER A 297 -9.20 -4.77 -4.80
CA SER A 297 -8.27 -4.38 -5.85
C SER A 297 -8.93 -3.46 -6.88
N PHE A 298 -8.14 -2.56 -7.47
CA PHE A 298 -8.59 -1.63 -8.49
C PHE A 298 -7.46 -1.37 -9.50
N ALA A 299 -7.78 -1.43 -10.78
CA ALA A 299 -6.87 -1.14 -11.88
C ALA A 299 -7.62 -0.57 -13.08
N VAL A 300 -6.94 0.30 -13.83
CA VAL A 300 -7.44 0.82 -15.11
C VAL A 300 -6.41 0.54 -16.19
N ARG A 301 -6.85 -0.01 -17.32
CA ARG A 301 -6.02 -0.24 -18.51
C ARG A 301 -6.50 0.64 -19.66
N ASN A 302 -5.57 0.96 -20.57
CA ASN A 302 -5.87 1.76 -21.77
C ASN A 302 -6.50 3.12 -21.43
N TYR A 303 -5.99 3.79 -20.41
CA TYR A 303 -6.45 5.12 -20.01
C TYR A 303 -5.87 6.18 -20.95
N TYR A 304 -6.61 6.53 -21.99
CA TYR A 304 -6.31 7.66 -22.88
C TYR A 304 -7.62 8.26 -23.43
N ILE A 305 -7.59 9.57 -23.69
CA ILE A 305 -8.75 10.33 -24.18
C ILE A 305 -9.04 9.96 -25.64
N GLY A 306 -10.32 9.93 -26.01
CA GLY A 306 -10.81 9.48 -27.31
C GLY A 306 -10.89 7.96 -27.43
N SER A 307 -10.93 7.24 -26.31
CA SER A 307 -10.89 5.78 -26.30
C SER A 307 -11.66 5.16 -25.15
N LYS A 308 -11.77 3.82 -25.18
CA LYS A 308 -12.35 3.03 -24.11
C LYS A 308 -11.27 2.60 -23.11
N ALA A 309 -11.38 3.12 -21.89
CA ALA A 309 -10.63 2.65 -20.74
C ALA A 309 -11.31 1.40 -20.17
N TYR A 310 -10.51 0.40 -19.78
CA TYR A 310 -10.99 -0.82 -19.13
C TYR A 310 -10.75 -0.71 -17.64
N VAL A 311 -11.82 -0.72 -16.86
CA VAL A 311 -11.75 -0.73 -15.40
C VAL A 311 -11.87 -2.18 -14.94
N ILE A 312 -10.89 -2.62 -14.16
CA ILE A 312 -10.84 -3.95 -13.54
C ILE A 312 -10.84 -3.72 -12.04
N ARG A 313 -11.88 -4.18 -11.36
CA ARG A 313 -12.00 -3.99 -9.91
C ARG A 313 -12.51 -5.25 -9.24
N GLU A 314 -12.16 -5.38 -7.98
CA GLU A 314 -12.72 -6.36 -7.07
C GLU A 314 -13.33 -5.61 -5.88
N LEU A 315 -14.65 -5.57 -5.84
CA LEU A 315 -15.43 -4.86 -4.83
C LEU A 315 -15.87 -5.84 -3.75
N MET A 316 -15.63 -5.49 -2.49
CA MET A 316 -16.27 -6.12 -1.35
C MET A 316 -17.74 -5.70 -1.32
N ILE A 317 -18.64 -6.65 -1.55
CA ILE A 317 -20.08 -6.51 -1.39
C ILE A 317 -20.41 -6.93 0.05
N PRO A 318 -20.79 -5.98 0.91
CA PRO A 318 -21.13 -6.27 2.30
C PRO A 318 -22.41 -7.11 2.37
N ALA A 319 -22.47 -8.02 3.34
CA ALA A 319 -23.71 -8.72 3.67
C ALA A 319 -24.73 -7.74 4.27
N GLU A 320 -26.03 -8.04 4.18
CA GLU A 320 -27.10 -7.17 4.72
C GLU A 320 -26.95 -6.83 6.21
N ARG A 321 -26.26 -7.69 6.96
CA ARG A 321 -26.01 -7.54 8.40
C ARG A 321 -24.67 -6.89 8.73
N GLU A 322 -23.87 -6.50 7.75
CA GLU A 322 -22.58 -5.84 7.99
C GLU A 322 -22.80 -4.41 8.48
N THR A 323 -22.30 -4.11 9.67
CA THR A 323 -22.39 -2.79 10.30
C THR A 323 -21.03 -2.16 10.58
N HIS A 324 -19.94 -2.90 10.39
CA HIS A 324 -18.59 -2.52 10.74
C HIS A 324 -17.77 -2.25 9.47
N CYS A 325 -17.87 -1.02 8.95
CA CYS A 325 -17.24 -0.64 7.68
C CYS A 325 -15.71 -0.49 7.75
N GLY A 326 -15.12 -0.40 8.95
CA GLY A 326 -13.73 -0.01 9.13
C GLY A 326 -13.45 1.45 8.74
N PRO A 327 -12.18 1.89 8.78
CA PRO A 327 -11.77 3.23 8.37
C PRO A 327 -11.71 3.32 6.83
N SER A 328 -12.84 3.43 6.14
CA SER A 328 -12.95 4.09 4.82
C SER A 328 -14.38 4.11 4.26
N SER A 329 -14.67 5.25 3.62
CA SER A 329 -15.94 5.74 3.03
C SER A 329 -17.07 6.02 4.02
N THR A 330 -17.23 7.30 4.34
CA THR A 330 -18.59 7.84 4.52
C THR A 330 -19.28 7.86 3.17
N GLU A 331 -20.58 7.57 3.21
CA GLU A 331 -21.52 7.65 2.10
C GLU A 331 -21.28 6.65 0.96
N ASP A 332 -22.34 6.41 0.19
CA ASP A 332 -22.46 5.37 -0.82
C ASP A 332 -21.49 5.56 -2.01
N TRP A 333 -20.35 6.23 -1.88
CA TRP A 333 -19.47 6.57 -2.99
C TRP A 333 -18.00 6.28 -2.71
N MET A 334 -17.33 5.74 -3.71
CA MET A 334 -15.90 5.52 -3.75
C MET A 334 -15.25 6.44 -4.77
N ILE A 335 -14.20 7.15 -4.36
CA ILE A 335 -13.46 8.11 -5.20
C ILE A 335 -12.01 7.65 -5.31
N TYR A 336 -11.53 7.48 -6.53
CA TYR A 336 -10.16 7.05 -6.82
C TYR A 336 -9.47 8.08 -7.71
N ASN A 337 -8.32 8.60 -7.28
CA ASN A 337 -7.53 9.52 -8.09
C ASN A 337 -6.72 8.72 -9.13
N LEU A 338 -7.01 8.92 -10.41
CA LEU A 338 -6.38 8.19 -11.51
C LEU A 338 -4.96 8.67 -11.83
N ALA A 339 -4.56 9.86 -11.36
CA ALA A 339 -3.21 10.37 -11.53
C ALA A 339 -2.26 9.78 -10.47
N THR A 340 -2.71 9.65 -9.22
CA THR A 340 -1.89 9.14 -8.11
C THR A 340 -2.10 7.66 -7.83
N TRP A 341 -3.10 7.02 -8.44
CA TRP A 341 -3.50 5.64 -8.19
C TRP A 341 -3.81 5.37 -6.72
N LYS A 342 -4.53 6.30 -6.08
CA LYS A 342 -4.90 6.21 -4.67
C LYS A 342 -6.39 6.41 -4.47
N LEU A 343 -6.95 5.63 -3.55
CA LEU A 343 -8.29 5.87 -3.02
C LEU A 343 -8.26 7.19 -2.23
N VAL A 344 -9.24 8.06 -2.48
CA VAL A 344 -9.44 9.28 -1.72
C VAL A 344 -10.25 8.91 -0.48
N THR A 345 -9.65 9.04 0.70
CA THR A 345 -10.29 8.69 1.97
C THR A 345 -10.58 9.94 2.78
N ASN A 346 -11.58 9.89 3.67
CA ASN A 346 -11.89 11.03 4.55
C ASN A 346 -10.75 11.40 5.49
N THR A 347 -9.86 10.46 5.78
CA THR A 347 -8.64 10.73 6.55
C THR A 347 -7.69 11.66 5.81
N ASP A 348 -7.76 11.72 4.48
CA ASP A 348 -6.91 12.59 3.67
C ASP A 348 -7.38 14.06 3.72
N SER A 349 -8.70 14.30 3.73
CA SER A 349 -9.37 15.58 4.04
C SER A 349 -10.85 15.50 3.63
N THR A 350 -11.80 15.76 4.53
CA THR A 350 -13.23 15.86 4.19
C THR A 350 -13.50 16.95 3.14
N ALA A 351 -12.74 18.05 3.18
CA ALA A 351 -12.89 19.15 2.22
C ALA A 351 -12.58 18.73 0.77
N LEU A 352 -11.67 17.77 0.56
CA LEU A 352 -11.36 17.26 -0.78
C LEU A 352 -12.52 16.46 -1.36
N VAL A 353 -13.13 15.60 -0.54
CA VAL A 353 -14.29 14.78 -0.93
C VAL A 353 -15.47 15.68 -1.29
N ASP A 354 -15.80 16.64 -0.43
CA ASP A 354 -16.88 17.60 -0.67
C ASP A 354 -16.66 18.42 -1.95
N THR A 355 -15.42 18.83 -2.21
CA THR A 355 -15.04 19.58 -3.41
C THR A 355 -15.25 18.73 -4.67
N VAL A 356 -14.78 17.48 -4.67
CA VAL A 356 -14.92 16.56 -5.81
C VAL A 356 -16.40 16.31 -6.11
N PHE A 357 -17.24 16.10 -5.10
CA PHE A 357 -18.69 15.96 -5.30
C PHE A 357 -19.34 17.23 -5.85
N ALA A 358 -19.00 18.40 -5.31
CA ALA A 358 -19.54 19.66 -5.80
C ALA A 358 -19.18 19.94 -7.28
N HIS A 359 -18.01 19.47 -7.73
CA HIS A 359 -17.63 19.50 -9.14
C HIS A 359 -18.37 18.45 -9.96
N TRP A 360 -18.57 17.24 -9.44
CA TRP A 360 -19.32 16.19 -10.11
C TRP A 360 -20.77 16.61 -10.41
N ASP A 361 -21.46 17.22 -9.44
CA ASP A 361 -22.84 17.70 -9.59
C ASP A 361 -23.01 18.75 -10.69
N LYS A 362 -21.97 19.56 -10.91
CA LYS A 362 -21.97 20.67 -11.88
C LYS A 362 -21.29 20.30 -13.20
N ALA A 363 -20.75 19.10 -13.31
CA ALA A 363 -19.94 18.70 -14.45
C ALA A 363 -20.78 18.54 -15.71
N GLU A 364 -20.22 18.99 -16.83
CA GLU A 364 -20.77 18.71 -18.15
C GLU A 364 -20.70 17.20 -18.41
N VAL A 365 -21.78 16.62 -18.96
CA VAL A 365 -21.85 15.19 -19.23
C VAL A 365 -21.38 14.92 -20.66
N ALA A 366 -20.27 14.21 -20.78
CA ALA A 366 -19.70 13.80 -22.05
C ALA A 366 -20.57 12.75 -22.76
N PRO A 367 -20.65 12.78 -24.10
CA PRO A 367 -21.33 11.74 -24.88
C PRO A 367 -20.74 10.34 -24.65
N GLU A 368 -21.60 9.31 -24.67
CA GLU A 368 -21.20 7.90 -24.46
C GLU A 368 -20.54 7.23 -25.68
N SER A 369 -20.40 7.94 -26.80
CA SER A 369 -19.86 7.35 -28.04
C SER A 369 -19.13 8.37 -28.91
N LEU A 370 -18.24 7.87 -29.77
CA LEU A 370 -17.69 8.63 -30.89
C LEU A 370 -18.84 9.09 -31.78
N VAL A 371 -19.11 10.39 -31.82
CA VAL A 371 -19.95 10.96 -32.87
C VAL A 371 -19.19 10.85 -34.18
N VAL A 372 -19.45 9.78 -34.95
CA VAL A 372 -19.03 9.70 -36.34
C VAL A 372 -19.88 10.73 -37.07
N LYS A 373 -19.31 11.92 -37.35
CA LYS A 373 -19.94 12.85 -38.29
C LYS A 373 -19.92 12.18 -39.66
N GLU A 374 -21.10 11.90 -40.21
CA GLU A 374 -21.29 11.49 -41.61
C GLU A 374 -20.82 12.58 -42.58
#